data_AF-A0A7D9D9G5-F1
#
_entry.id   AF-A0A7D9D9G5-F1
#
_cell.length_a   1.000
_cell.length_b   1.000
_cell.length_c   1.000
_cell.angle_alpha   90.00
_cell.angle_beta   90.00
_cell.angle_gamma   90.00
#
_symmetry.space_group_name_H-M   'P 1'
#
loop_
_entity.id
_entity.type
_entity.pdbx_description
1 polymer ?
#
loop_
_entity_poly.entity_id
_entity_poly.type
_entity_poly.pdbx_seq_one_letter_code
_entity_poly.pdbx_strand_id
1 'polypeptide(L)'
;MENILNSLQQASNERISWYEETRKSLRAGKKYLKTDFRVHCKETESPCPDHCRKYALSDSENKEFQELCSHKHTLVCDQCERLTQVLIDIEHAIKTCQGFYGNDLKDDILHDFGLAKNAILAWKAHILRSENQECGKQAVLEKLDDSSVLIVMDWAMKFLQLRYREKQSD
;
A
#
# COMPACT_ATOMS: atom_id res chain seq x y z
N MET A 1 -12.26 -0.06 6.11
CA MET A 1 -11.62 -0.72 7.28
C MET A 1 -12.35 -0.42 8.59
N GLU A 2 -12.54 0.84 9.01
CA GLU A 2 -13.28 1.14 10.27
C GLU A 2 -14.72 0.59 10.26
N ASN A 3 -15.47 0.77 9.15
CA ASN A 3 -16.82 0.20 9.02
C ASN A 3 -16.84 -1.34 9.13
N ILE A 4 -15.87 -2.02 8.49
CA ILE A 4 -15.71 -3.48 8.57
C ILE A 4 -15.48 -3.93 10.02
N LEU A 5 -14.61 -3.22 10.76
CA LEU A 5 -14.36 -3.52 12.17
C LEU A 5 -15.58 -3.26 13.04
N ASN A 6 -16.37 -2.24 12.75
CA ASN A 6 -17.62 -1.98 13.46
C ASN A 6 -18.65 -3.10 13.22
N SER A 7 -18.82 -3.53 11.97
CA SER A 7 -19.71 -4.65 11.62
C SER A 7 -19.24 -5.95 12.28
N LEU A 8 -17.92 -6.21 12.28
CA LEU A 8 -17.36 -7.37 12.95
C LEU A 8 -17.57 -7.30 14.48
N GLN A 9 -17.37 -6.13 15.09
CA GLN A 9 -17.60 -5.92 16.52
C GLN A 9 -19.05 -6.14 16.96
N GLN A 10 -20.01 -5.87 16.09
CA GLN A 10 -21.43 -6.13 16.35
C GLN A 10 -21.80 -7.61 16.18
N ALA A 11 -21.11 -8.33 15.29
CA ALA A 11 -21.40 -9.72 14.95
C ALA A 11 -20.57 -10.75 15.72
N SER A 12 -19.44 -10.35 16.33
CA SER A 12 -18.50 -11.26 16.97
C SER A 12 -18.38 -11.02 18.47
N ASN A 13 -18.22 -12.13 19.22
CA ASN A 13 -17.96 -12.14 20.66
C ASN A 13 -16.47 -11.95 21.02
N GLU A 14 -15.64 -11.51 20.07
CA GLU A 14 -14.24 -11.18 20.34
C GLU A 14 -14.10 -10.13 21.45
N ARG A 15 -12.99 -10.20 22.19
CA ARG A 15 -12.74 -9.26 23.30
C ARG A 15 -12.64 -7.83 22.75
N ILE A 16 -13.26 -6.87 23.45
CA ILE A 16 -13.19 -5.43 23.10
C ILE A 16 -11.73 -4.97 22.88
N SER A 17 -10.80 -5.49 23.70
CA SER A 17 -9.37 -5.21 23.59
C SER A 17 -8.76 -5.56 22.22
N TRP A 18 -9.23 -6.62 21.55
CA TRP A 18 -8.74 -7.00 20.23
C TRP A 18 -9.11 -5.97 19.17
N TYR A 19 -10.33 -5.41 19.22
CA TYR A 19 -10.75 -4.36 18.30
C TYR A 19 -9.96 -3.06 18.51
N GLU A 20 -9.68 -2.70 19.76
CA GLU A 20 -8.86 -1.55 20.10
C GLU A 20 -7.42 -1.70 19.60
N GLU A 21 -6.82 -2.87 19.80
CA GLU A 21 -5.48 -3.19 19.33
C GLU A 21 -5.41 -3.23 17.80
N THR A 22 -6.38 -3.84 17.15
CA THR A 22 -6.50 -3.87 15.68
C THR A 22 -6.62 -2.46 15.09
N ARG A 23 -7.47 -1.60 15.66
CA ARG A 23 -7.58 -0.19 15.25
C ARG A 23 -6.26 0.55 15.46
N LYS A 24 -5.58 0.32 16.58
CA LYS A 24 -4.27 0.92 16.87
C LYS A 24 -3.22 0.48 15.85
N SER A 25 -3.16 -0.80 15.52
CA SER A 25 -2.26 -1.37 14.52
C SER A 25 -2.51 -0.82 13.12
N LEU A 26 -3.78 -0.68 12.70
CA LEU A 26 -4.12 -0.05 11.42
C LEU A 26 -3.72 1.44 11.38
N ARG A 27 -3.92 2.18 12.47
CA ARG A 27 -3.49 3.59 12.57
C ARG A 27 -1.97 3.72 12.53
N ALA A 28 -1.26 2.83 13.22
CA ALA A 28 0.19 2.75 13.17
C ALA A 28 0.69 2.44 11.75
N GLY A 29 0.10 1.45 11.07
CA GLY A 29 0.41 1.12 9.69
C GLY A 29 0.15 2.28 8.73
N LYS A 30 -0.99 2.99 8.88
CA LYS A 30 -1.27 4.20 8.11
C LYS A 30 -0.23 5.30 8.35
N LYS A 31 0.19 5.52 9.60
CA LYS A 31 1.23 6.50 9.93
C LYS A 31 2.55 6.11 9.28
N TYR A 32 2.96 4.85 9.44
CA TYR A 32 4.17 4.28 8.86
C TYR A 32 4.23 4.49 7.35
N LEU A 33 3.15 4.16 6.61
CA LEU A 33 3.09 4.38 5.17
C LEU A 33 3.20 5.86 4.79
N LYS A 34 2.70 6.80 5.61
CA LYS A 34 2.80 8.24 5.33
C LYS A 34 4.18 8.82 5.58
N THR A 35 4.89 8.34 6.59
CA THR A 35 6.09 9.03 7.10
C THR A 35 7.37 8.28 6.76
N ASP A 36 7.45 7.00 7.13
CA ASP A 36 8.73 6.31 7.27
C ASP A 36 8.96 5.31 6.14
N PHE A 37 7.90 4.70 5.59
CA PHE A 37 8.03 3.64 4.58
C PHE A 37 8.89 4.09 3.39
N ARG A 38 8.70 5.31 2.90
CA ARG A 38 9.53 5.89 1.82
C ARG A 38 11.03 5.94 2.15
N VAL A 39 11.39 6.22 3.39
CA VAL A 39 12.80 6.35 3.82
C VAL A 39 13.47 4.97 3.91
N HIS A 40 12.65 3.94 4.15
CA HIS A 40 13.09 2.55 4.14
C HIS A 40 13.29 2.02 2.73
N CYS A 41 12.59 2.53 1.72
CA CYS A 41 12.76 2.14 0.32
C CYS A 41 14.18 2.50 -0.18
N LYS A 42 15.05 1.50 -0.34
CA LYS A 42 16.41 1.64 -0.86
C LYS A 42 16.46 1.27 -2.34
N GLU A 43 17.28 1.98 -3.10
CA GLU A 43 17.54 1.67 -4.52
C GLU A 43 18.03 0.25 -4.71
N THR A 44 19.09 -0.09 -3.99
CA THR A 44 19.77 -1.36 -4.04
C THR A 44 20.11 -1.80 -2.61
N GLU A 45 20.39 -3.09 -2.47
CA GLU A 45 21.05 -3.66 -1.28
C GLU A 45 20.25 -3.71 0.03
N SER A 46 18.94 -3.41 0.00
CA SER A 46 18.12 -3.69 1.18
C SER A 46 17.96 -5.21 1.36
N PRO A 47 18.38 -5.78 2.51
CA PRO A 47 18.13 -7.19 2.80
C PRO A 47 16.68 -7.48 3.17
N CYS A 48 15.80 -6.45 3.21
CA CYS A 48 14.37 -6.60 3.36
C CYS A 48 13.69 -6.50 1.98
N PRO A 49 12.86 -7.50 1.59
CA PRO A 49 12.25 -7.54 0.26
C PRO A 49 11.29 -6.37 0.03
N ASP A 50 10.54 -5.96 1.06
CA ASP A 50 9.60 -4.82 0.99
C ASP A 50 10.28 -3.46 0.77
N HIS A 51 11.59 -3.38 1.05
CA HIS A 51 12.36 -2.15 1.06
C HIS A 51 13.35 -2.08 -0.09
N CYS A 52 13.68 -3.21 -0.73
CA CYS A 52 14.53 -3.24 -1.90
C CYS A 52 13.72 -2.87 -3.14
N ARG A 53 13.85 -1.63 -3.64
CA ARG A 53 13.11 -1.15 -4.82
C ARG A 53 13.33 -2.06 -6.03
N LYS A 54 14.58 -2.44 -6.27
CA LYS A 54 14.95 -3.38 -7.33
C LYS A 54 14.17 -4.69 -7.26
N TYR A 55 14.09 -5.29 -6.07
CA TYR A 55 13.38 -6.55 -5.89
C TYR A 55 11.86 -6.38 -5.93
N ALA A 56 11.32 -5.43 -5.17
CA ALA A 56 9.88 -5.25 -5.03
C ALA A 56 9.18 -4.67 -6.26
N LEU A 57 9.93 -4.06 -7.19
CA LEU A 57 9.42 -3.60 -8.49
C LEU A 57 9.72 -4.57 -9.64
N SER A 58 10.54 -5.60 -9.40
CA SER A 58 10.83 -6.62 -10.41
C SER A 58 9.57 -7.41 -10.75
N ASP A 59 9.33 -7.62 -12.04
CA ASP A 59 8.29 -8.52 -12.51
C ASP A 59 8.71 -9.98 -12.29
N SER A 60 7.79 -10.82 -11.81
CA SER A 60 8.04 -12.24 -11.56
C SER A 60 7.82 -13.11 -12.80
N GLU A 61 7.09 -12.63 -13.79
CA GLU A 61 6.65 -13.39 -14.97
C GLU A 61 7.33 -12.89 -16.24
N ASN A 62 7.49 -11.58 -16.38
CA ASN A 62 8.11 -10.98 -17.55
C ASN A 62 9.62 -10.74 -17.36
N LYS A 63 10.43 -11.54 -18.05
CA LYS A 63 11.90 -11.45 -18.02
C LYS A 63 12.46 -10.09 -18.46
N GLU A 64 11.75 -9.37 -19.34
CA GLU A 64 12.19 -8.04 -19.80
C GLU A 64 12.02 -6.97 -18.72
N PHE A 65 11.12 -7.20 -17.77
CA PHE A 65 10.88 -6.32 -16.62
C PHE A 65 11.35 -6.93 -15.30
N GLN A 66 12.13 -8.02 -15.38
CA GLN A 66 12.70 -8.69 -14.22
C GLN A 66 14.07 -8.11 -13.90
N GLU A 67 14.29 -7.77 -12.64
CA GLU A 67 15.57 -7.31 -12.13
C GLU A 67 16.08 -8.23 -11.01
N LEU A 68 17.31 -8.75 -11.19
CA LEU A 68 17.93 -9.64 -10.20
C LEU A 68 18.79 -8.86 -9.21
N CYS A 69 18.64 -9.19 -7.94
CA CYS A 69 19.48 -8.69 -6.86
C CYS A 69 20.72 -9.58 -6.67
N SER A 70 21.87 -8.95 -6.41
CA SER A 70 23.13 -9.64 -6.04
C SER A 70 23.21 -10.02 -4.56
N HIS A 71 22.18 -9.69 -3.77
CA HIS A 71 22.09 -9.91 -2.34
C HIS A 71 20.85 -10.74 -1.98
N LYS A 72 20.79 -11.22 -0.73
CA LYS A 72 19.67 -12.02 -0.21
C LYS A 72 18.68 -11.15 0.56
N HIS A 73 17.40 -11.51 0.47
CA HIS A 73 16.30 -10.86 1.18
C HIS A 73 15.89 -11.66 2.42
N THR A 74 16.71 -11.64 3.46
CA THR A 74 16.50 -12.46 4.68
C THR A 74 15.88 -11.68 5.84
N LEU A 75 15.79 -10.35 5.75
CA LEU A 75 15.24 -9.53 6.81
C LEU A 75 13.76 -9.25 6.57
N VAL A 76 13.02 -9.17 7.66
CA VAL A 76 11.63 -8.76 7.69
C VAL A 76 11.54 -7.45 8.45
N CYS A 77 10.83 -6.47 7.89
CA CYS A 77 10.60 -5.20 8.58
C CYS A 77 9.40 -5.33 9.52
N ASP A 78 9.61 -5.09 10.82
CA ASP A 78 8.56 -5.18 11.84
C ASP A 78 7.30 -4.38 11.53
N GLN A 79 7.44 -3.19 10.92
CA GLN A 79 6.30 -2.33 10.58
C GLN A 79 5.54 -2.84 9.34
N CYS A 80 6.27 -3.35 8.34
CA CYS A 80 5.65 -4.00 7.19
C CYS A 80 4.93 -5.28 7.62
N GLU A 81 5.60 -6.11 8.42
CA GLU A 81 5.07 -7.38 8.93
C GLU A 81 3.83 -7.15 9.78
N ARG A 82 3.87 -6.18 10.70
CA ARG A 82 2.71 -5.84 11.54
C ARG A 82 1.50 -5.39 10.72
N LEU A 83 1.72 -4.65 9.63
CA LEU A 83 0.64 -4.26 8.72
C LEU A 83 0.10 -5.48 7.95
N THR A 84 0.96 -6.39 7.51
CA THR A 84 0.53 -7.65 6.88
C THR A 84 -0.27 -8.50 7.86
N GLN A 85 0.24 -8.69 9.07
CA GLN A 85 -0.37 -9.53 10.09
C GLN A 85 -1.74 -9.00 10.52
N VAL A 86 -1.89 -7.70 10.76
CA VAL A 86 -3.22 -7.14 11.12
C VAL A 86 -4.25 -7.35 10.01
N LEU A 87 -3.85 -7.33 8.74
CA LEU A 87 -4.76 -7.64 7.63
C LEU A 87 -5.14 -9.12 7.62
N ILE A 88 -4.18 -10.02 7.86
CA ILE A 88 -4.44 -11.46 7.98
C ILE A 88 -5.39 -11.76 9.15
N ASP A 89 -5.15 -11.13 10.31
CA ASP A 89 -5.95 -11.33 11.52
C ASP A 89 -7.39 -10.86 11.31
N ILE A 90 -7.60 -9.71 10.67
CA ILE A 90 -8.95 -9.23 10.31
C ILE A 90 -9.63 -10.19 9.34
N GLU A 91 -8.92 -10.63 8.30
CA GLU A 91 -9.48 -11.57 7.31
C GLU A 91 -9.89 -12.88 7.98
N HIS A 92 -9.05 -13.40 8.86
CA HIS A 92 -9.34 -14.59 9.64
C HIS A 92 -10.56 -14.40 10.53
N ALA A 93 -10.63 -13.29 11.28
CA ALA A 93 -11.74 -12.98 12.17
C ALA A 93 -13.08 -12.86 11.41
N ILE A 94 -13.09 -12.27 10.21
CA ILE A 94 -14.29 -12.22 9.37
C ILE A 94 -14.69 -13.65 8.94
N LYS A 95 -13.73 -14.48 8.52
CA LYS A 95 -13.98 -15.86 8.07
C LYS A 95 -14.45 -16.78 9.19
N THR A 96 -14.01 -16.59 10.43
CA THR A 96 -14.38 -17.44 11.57
C THR A 96 -15.60 -16.93 12.35
N CYS A 97 -15.98 -15.67 12.16
CA CYS A 97 -17.18 -15.11 12.78
C CYS A 97 -18.43 -15.90 12.38
N GLN A 98 -19.14 -16.42 13.39
CA GLN A 98 -20.40 -17.16 13.23
C GLN A 98 -21.64 -16.27 13.42
N GLY A 99 -21.50 -15.06 13.99
CA GLY A 99 -22.63 -14.18 14.29
C GLY A 99 -23.08 -13.30 13.12
N PHE A 100 -22.48 -13.46 11.94
CA PHE A 100 -23.07 -12.92 10.71
C PHE A 100 -24.31 -13.75 10.35
N TYR A 101 -25.50 -13.16 10.50
CA TYR A 101 -26.75 -13.79 10.10
C TYR A 101 -26.88 -13.77 8.57
N GLY A 102 -26.74 -14.94 7.94
CA GLY A 102 -26.83 -15.12 6.49
C GLY A 102 -25.47 -15.05 5.80
N ASN A 103 -25.24 -15.95 4.83
CA ASN A 103 -23.98 -16.01 4.08
C ASN A 103 -23.72 -14.73 3.28
N ASP A 104 -24.79 -14.10 2.76
CA ASP A 104 -24.70 -12.90 1.91
C ASP A 104 -24.00 -11.72 2.62
N LEU A 105 -24.36 -11.45 3.88
CA LEU A 105 -23.73 -10.36 4.65
C LEU A 105 -22.25 -10.61 4.91
N LYS A 106 -21.88 -11.86 5.16
CA LYS A 106 -20.48 -12.25 5.38
C LYS A 106 -19.67 -12.09 4.10
N ASP A 107 -20.25 -12.47 2.96
CA ASP A 107 -19.63 -12.34 1.65
C ASP A 107 -19.45 -10.87 1.26
N ASP A 108 -20.44 -10.01 1.54
CA ASP A 108 -20.34 -8.56 1.35
C ASP A 108 -19.19 -7.96 2.17
N ILE A 109 -19.09 -8.33 3.46
CA ILE A 109 -18.01 -7.83 4.33
C ILE A 109 -16.64 -8.34 3.86
N LEU A 110 -16.54 -9.59 3.41
CA LEU A 110 -15.31 -10.14 2.84
C LEU A 110 -14.91 -9.42 1.55
N HIS A 111 -15.88 -9.11 0.69
CA HIS A 111 -15.65 -8.33 -0.53
C HIS A 111 -15.13 -6.92 -0.19
N ASP A 112 -15.81 -6.19 0.69
CA ASP A 112 -15.40 -4.86 1.12
C ASP A 112 -14.02 -4.87 1.81
N PHE A 113 -13.75 -5.91 2.59
CA PHE A 113 -12.43 -6.12 3.17
C PHE A 113 -11.37 -6.37 2.10
N GLY A 114 -11.65 -7.20 1.10
CA GLY A 114 -10.76 -7.43 -0.04
C GLY A 114 -10.42 -6.13 -0.77
N LEU A 115 -11.42 -5.28 -1.06
CA LEU A 115 -11.21 -3.97 -1.65
C LEU A 115 -10.33 -3.06 -0.77
N ALA A 116 -10.62 -3.00 0.54
CA ALA A 116 -9.85 -2.18 1.48
C ALA A 116 -8.40 -2.67 1.63
N LYS A 117 -8.19 -3.99 1.71
CA LYS A 117 -6.87 -4.64 1.75
C LYS A 117 -6.08 -4.30 0.50
N ASN A 118 -6.68 -4.48 -0.68
CA ASN A 118 -6.05 -4.17 -1.96
C ASN A 118 -5.68 -2.68 -2.07
N ALA A 119 -6.54 -1.78 -1.60
CA ALA A 119 -6.24 -0.35 -1.60
C ALA A 119 -5.02 0.00 -0.72
N ILE A 120 -4.87 -0.65 0.44
CA ILE A 120 -3.71 -0.46 1.32
C ILE A 120 -2.43 -0.98 0.65
N LEU A 121 -2.47 -2.19 0.09
CA LEU A 121 -1.32 -2.77 -0.61
C LEU A 121 -0.94 -1.96 -1.86
N ALA A 122 -1.93 -1.51 -2.62
CA ALA A 122 -1.72 -0.63 -3.77
C ALA A 122 -1.09 0.70 -3.36
N TRP A 123 -1.47 1.27 -2.21
CA TRP A 123 -0.85 2.48 -1.69
C TRP A 123 0.61 2.27 -1.27
N LYS A 124 0.93 1.15 -0.58
CA LYS A 124 2.31 0.76 -0.28
C LYS A 124 3.14 0.65 -1.56
N ALA A 125 2.64 -0.07 -2.57
CA ALA A 125 3.29 -0.22 -3.86
C ALA A 125 3.44 1.12 -4.62
N HIS A 126 2.45 2.01 -4.51
CA HIS A 126 2.53 3.34 -5.09
C HIS A 126 3.67 4.16 -4.49
N ILE A 127 3.84 4.16 -3.16
CA ILE A 127 4.95 4.86 -2.50
C ILE A 127 6.29 4.36 -3.04
N LEU A 128 6.47 3.03 -3.14
CA LEU A 128 7.68 2.42 -3.68
C LEU A 128 7.98 2.88 -5.12
N ARG A 129 6.95 2.92 -5.99
CA ARG A 129 7.06 3.43 -7.36
C ARG A 129 7.40 4.92 -7.40
N SER A 130 6.79 5.73 -6.54
CA SER A 130 7.08 7.16 -6.44
C SER A 130 8.53 7.41 -6.06
N GLU A 131 9.07 6.69 -5.08
CA GLU A 131 10.49 6.80 -4.73
C GLU A 131 11.38 6.41 -5.91
N ASN A 132 11.07 5.30 -6.61
CA ASN A 132 11.82 4.88 -7.80
C ASN A 132 11.79 5.92 -8.92
N GLN A 133 10.62 6.52 -9.17
CA GLN A 133 10.45 7.57 -10.17
C GLN A 133 11.26 8.83 -9.83
N GLU A 134 11.26 9.26 -8.56
CA GLU A 134 12.05 10.43 -8.15
C GLU A 134 13.55 10.16 -8.32
N CYS A 135 14.01 8.94 -8.05
CA CYS A 135 15.39 8.53 -8.30
C CYS A 135 15.77 8.63 -9.78
N GLY A 136 14.92 8.10 -10.67
CA GLY A 136 15.13 8.20 -12.11
C GLY A 136 15.13 9.64 -12.60
N LYS A 137 14.22 10.48 -12.09
CA LYS A 137 14.17 11.92 -12.39
C LYS A 137 15.45 12.62 -11.95
N GLN A 138 15.92 12.37 -10.73
CA GLN A 138 17.15 12.96 -10.21
C GLN A 138 18.37 12.55 -11.05
N ALA A 139 18.47 11.28 -11.43
CA ALA A 139 19.53 10.78 -12.30
C ALA A 139 19.53 11.41 -13.70
N VAL A 140 18.36 11.78 -14.23
CA VAL A 140 18.28 12.54 -15.50
C VAL A 140 18.70 13.99 -15.28
N LEU A 141 18.21 14.64 -14.21
CA LEU A 141 18.57 16.03 -13.89
C LEU A 141 20.07 16.22 -13.71
N GLU A 142 20.77 15.26 -13.10
CA GLU A 142 22.23 15.28 -12.92
C GLU A 142 23.01 15.17 -14.22
N LYS A 143 22.39 14.64 -15.28
CA LYS A 143 23.01 14.45 -16.60
C LYS A 143 22.58 15.50 -17.62
N LEU A 144 21.73 16.46 -17.22
CA LEU A 144 21.34 17.56 -18.09
C LEU A 144 22.52 18.49 -18.33
N ASP A 145 22.60 18.96 -19.57
CA ASP A 145 23.56 19.93 -20.04
C ASP A 145 22.87 20.99 -20.92
N ASP A 146 23.62 21.98 -21.37
CA ASP A 146 23.09 23.09 -22.19
C ASP A 146 22.58 22.65 -23.58
N SER A 147 22.79 21.38 -23.95
CA SER A 147 22.38 20.80 -25.23
C SER A 147 21.20 19.82 -25.13
N SER A 148 20.69 19.57 -23.91
CA SER A 148 19.67 18.57 -23.65
C SER A 148 18.42 19.18 -23.00
N VAL A 149 17.29 18.48 -23.14
CA VAL A 149 16.01 18.89 -22.55
C VAL A 149 15.38 17.71 -21.81
N LEU A 150 14.89 17.95 -20.60
CA LEU A 150 14.10 16.99 -19.86
C LEU A 150 12.64 17.07 -20.31
N ILE A 151 12.11 15.94 -20.77
CA ILE A 151 10.69 15.78 -21.09
C ILE A 151 10.04 14.97 -19.97
N VAL A 152 9.10 15.58 -19.26
CA VAL A 152 8.25 14.89 -18.28
C VAL A 152 6.89 14.66 -18.92
N MET A 153 6.53 13.40 -19.14
CA MET A 153 5.22 13.01 -19.64
C MET A 153 4.43 12.32 -18.53
N ASP A 154 3.33 12.93 -18.11
CA ASP A 154 2.37 12.30 -17.21
C ASP A 154 1.39 11.46 -18.04
N TRP A 155 1.53 10.14 -18.00
CA TRP A 155 0.60 9.21 -18.64
C TRP A 155 -0.66 8.95 -17.79
N ALA A 156 -0.73 9.50 -16.57
CA ALA A 156 -1.96 9.54 -15.81
C ALA A 156 -2.81 10.70 -16.33
N MET A 157 -3.69 10.40 -17.29
CA MET A 157 -4.73 11.32 -17.71
C MET A 157 -5.56 11.71 -16.47
N LYS A 158 -5.29 12.87 -15.88
CA LYS A 158 -6.21 13.48 -14.91
C LYS A 158 -7.52 13.66 -15.65
N PHE A 159 -8.51 12.83 -15.35
CA PHE A 159 -9.89 13.13 -15.71
C PHE A 159 -10.27 14.37 -14.89
N LEU A 160 -9.97 15.55 -15.43
CA LEU A 160 -10.42 16.81 -14.88
C LEU A 160 -11.94 16.75 -14.92
N GLN A 161 -12.57 16.64 -13.75
CA GLN A 161 -14.02 16.72 -13.66
C GLN A 161 -14.46 18.09 -14.18
N LEU A 162 -15.00 18.14 -15.40
CA LEU A 162 -15.54 19.34 -16.02
C LEU A 162 -16.72 19.95 -15.23
N ARG A 163 -17.23 19.27 -14.19
CA ARG A 163 -18.50 19.57 -13.53
C ARG A 163 -18.41 20.42 -12.25
N TYR A 164 -17.23 20.57 -11.65
CA TYR A 164 -17.04 21.39 -10.43
C TYR A 164 -15.95 22.45 -10.61
N ARG A 165 -16.04 23.28 -11.67
CA ARG A 165 -15.40 24.59 -11.62
C ARG A 165 -16.23 25.46 -10.66
N GLU A 166 -15.73 25.68 -9.45
CA GLU A 166 -16.15 26.84 -8.66
C GLU A 166 -15.98 28.09 -9.52
N LYS A 167 -17.06 28.87 -9.70
CA LYS A 167 -16.92 30.21 -10.26
C LYS A 167 -16.19 31.04 -9.22
N GLN A 168 -14.98 31.49 -9.55
CA GLN A 168 -14.46 32.69 -8.88
C GLN A 168 -15.43 33.82 -9.22
N SER A 169 -16.16 34.27 -8.22
CA SER A 169 -16.87 35.54 -8.25
C SER A 169 -15.91 36.58 -7.71
N ASP A 170 -15.83 37.73 -8.36
CA ASP A 170 -15.11 38.91 -7.84
C ASP A 170 -15.69 39.38 -6.50
#